data_AF-A0A1E3FR81-F1
#
_entry.id   AF-A0A1E3FR81-F1
#
_cell.length_a   1.000
_cell.length_b   1.000
_cell.length_c   1.000
_cell.angle_alpha   90.00
_cell.angle_beta   90.00
_cell.angle_gamma   90.00
#
_symmetry.space_group_name_H-M   'P 1'
#
loop_
_entity.id
_entity.type
_entity.pdbx_description
1 polymer ?
#
loop_
_entity_poly.entity_id
_entity_poly.type
_entity_poly.pdbx_seq_one_letter_code
_entity_poly.pdbx_strand_id
1 'polypeptide(L)'
;MAEVVEQLNRLPGLAEKSMLLREVSSQLFWGMSKVLDKRQGLVAAILGMDDCPFPESPIQLHVFLPACGHRGVLFIENSVSFERAMRAPGGVFDELALVYASGFKGSAQRLRTMEGCSLFYAAGGGLERDLRAKFEGWLFGRREMPSYFWGDLDFAGMRILAAMRTTFTGLTAWVPGYEPMLAVLKAGGGHPPEAADKQGQKPIASTGCGYADEQLLPALQTYGRFVDQE
;
A
#
# COMPACT_ATOMS: atom_id res chain seq x y z
N MET A 1 -8.42 -27.01 22.30
CA MET A 1 -9.30 -25.89 22.69
C MET A 1 -8.96 -25.34 24.07
N ALA A 2 -8.83 -26.17 25.11
CA ALA A 2 -8.45 -25.72 26.46
C ALA A 2 -7.17 -24.85 26.49
N GLU A 3 -6.13 -25.28 25.79
CA GLU A 3 -4.84 -24.58 25.73
C GLU A 3 -4.93 -23.16 25.13
N VAL A 4 -5.79 -22.95 24.12
CA VAL A 4 -6.01 -21.61 23.52
C VAL A 4 -6.69 -20.67 24.51
N VAL A 5 -7.65 -21.19 25.29
CA VAL A 5 -8.35 -20.42 26.33
C VAL A 5 -7.38 -20.05 27.46
N GLU A 6 -6.51 -20.99 27.86
CA GLU A 6 -5.47 -20.71 28.86
C GLU A 6 -4.53 -19.58 28.41
N GLN A 7 -4.13 -19.57 27.14
CA GLN A 7 -3.31 -18.46 26.61
C GLN A 7 -4.08 -17.14 26.61
N LEU A 8 -5.34 -17.13 26.18
CA LEU A 8 -6.17 -15.92 26.22
C LEU A 8 -6.39 -15.38 27.64
N ASN A 9 -6.43 -16.24 28.66
CA ASN A 9 -6.54 -15.82 30.05
C ASN A 9 -5.29 -15.09 30.58
N ARG A 10 -4.15 -15.16 29.89
CA ARG A 10 -2.92 -14.43 30.24
C ARG A 10 -2.90 -12.99 29.72
N LEU A 11 -3.86 -12.64 28.88
CA LEU A 11 -3.94 -11.38 28.16
C LEU A 11 -4.06 -10.15 29.08
N PRO A 12 -4.80 -10.18 30.22
CA PRO A 12 -4.80 -9.09 31.20
C PRO A 12 -3.40 -8.72 31.72
N GLY A 13 -2.51 -9.71 31.91
CA GLY A 13 -1.14 -9.48 32.36
C GLY A 13 -0.22 -8.82 31.32
N LEU A 14 -0.72 -8.61 30.10
CA LEU A 14 -0.03 -7.90 29.03
C LEU A 14 -0.60 -6.50 28.77
N ALA A 15 -1.79 -6.18 29.29
CA ALA A 15 -2.52 -4.94 28.99
C ALA A 15 -1.77 -3.67 29.41
N GLU A 16 -0.97 -3.73 30.47
CA GLU A 16 -0.15 -2.59 30.94
C GLU A 16 1.14 -2.38 30.14
N LYS A 17 1.47 -3.31 29.23
CA LYS A 17 2.69 -3.23 28.41
C LYS A 17 2.38 -2.52 27.10
N SER A 18 3.23 -1.58 26.72
CA SER A 18 3.20 -0.97 25.38
C SER A 18 3.70 -2.00 24.36
N MET A 19 2.78 -2.71 23.72
CA MET A 19 3.05 -3.80 22.77
C MET A 19 2.12 -3.71 21.56
N LEU A 20 2.62 -4.12 20.40
CA LEU A 20 1.81 -4.32 19.22
C LEU A 20 1.00 -5.62 19.35
N LEU A 21 -0.17 -5.68 18.70
CA LEU A 21 -1.05 -6.85 18.71
C LEU A 21 -0.33 -8.15 18.28
N ARG A 22 0.60 -8.03 17.34
CA ARG A 22 1.40 -9.17 16.86
C ARG A 22 2.44 -9.65 17.87
N GLU A 23 2.97 -8.75 18.70
CA GLU A 23 3.87 -9.13 19.79
C GLU A 23 3.08 -9.87 20.88
N VAL A 24 1.89 -9.37 21.21
CA VAL A 24 0.96 -10.07 22.11
C VAL A 24 0.61 -11.45 21.55
N SER A 25 0.24 -11.54 20.27
CA SER A 25 -0.05 -12.81 19.61
C SER A 25 1.13 -13.78 19.71
N SER A 26 2.35 -13.33 19.44
CA SER A 26 3.55 -14.19 19.55
C SER A 26 3.81 -14.67 20.97
N GLN A 27 3.62 -13.82 21.99
CA GLN A 27 3.82 -14.20 23.39
C GLN A 27 2.76 -15.18 23.89
N LEU A 28 1.53 -15.07 23.40
CA LEU A 28 0.44 -15.95 23.79
C LEU A 28 0.44 -17.26 23.01
N PHE A 29 0.77 -17.27 21.73
CA PHE A 29 0.54 -18.41 20.84
C PHE A 29 1.82 -19.00 20.27
N TRP A 30 2.74 -19.47 21.13
CA TRP A 30 3.95 -20.21 20.74
C TRP A 30 4.77 -19.54 19.61
N GLY A 31 4.88 -18.21 19.63
CA GLY A 31 5.59 -17.44 18.60
C GLY A 31 4.78 -17.14 17.32
N MET A 32 3.51 -17.54 17.26
CA MET A 32 2.64 -17.24 16.13
C MET A 32 2.10 -15.80 16.20
N SER A 33 2.68 -14.92 15.38
CA SER A 33 2.39 -13.48 15.40
C SER A 33 1.07 -13.06 14.77
N LYS A 34 0.39 -13.93 14.00
CA LYS A 34 -0.81 -13.59 13.24
C LYS A 34 -2.11 -14.14 13.81
N VAL A 35 -2.06 -14.84 14.95
CA VAL A 35 -3.26 -15.49 15.54
C VAL A 35 -4.30 -14.45 15.92
N LEU A 36 -3.89 -13.26 16.36
CA LEU A 36 -4.81 -12.18 16.71
C LEU A 36 -5.10 -11.19 15.57
N ASP A 37 -4.57 -11.40 14.35
CA ASP A 37 -4.85 -10.52 13.21
C ASP A 37 -6.38 -10.47 12.95
N LYS A 38 -6.95 -9.26 12.87
CA LYS A 38 -8.40 -8.99 12.71
C LYS A 38 -9.28 -9.45 13.88
N ARG A 39 -8.70 -9.74 15.05
CA ARG A 39 -9.42 -10.19 16.25
C ARG A 39 -9.36 -9.16 17.40
N GLN A 40 -9.13 -7.88 17.11
CA GLN A 40 -9.07 -6.81 18.10
C GLN A 40 -10.35 -6.74 18.95
N GLY A 41 -11.53 -6.92 18.35
CA GLY A 41 -12.80 -6.95 19.12
C GLY A 41 -12.88 -8.09 20.14
N LEU A 42 -12.31 -9.26 19.82
CA LEU A 42 -12.18 -10.36 20.79
C LEU A 42 -11.25 -9.98 21.94
N VAL A 43 -10.13 -9.34 21.62
CA VAL A 43 -9.15 -8.90 22.62
C VAL A 43 -9.76 -7.86 23.57
N ALA A 44 -10.47 -6.87 23.03
CA ALA A 44 -11.18 -5.85 23.80
C ALA A 44 -12.23 -6.49 24.74
N ALA A 45 -13.02 -7.43 24.21
CA ALA A 45 -14.04 -8.14 24.98
C ALA A 45 -13.46 -8.96 26.14
N ILE A 46 -12.30 -9.62 25.95
CA ILE A 46 -11.64 -10.39 27.02
C ILE A 46 -11.09 -9.45 28.11
N LEU A 47 -10.63 -8.25 27.74
CA LEU A 47 -10.12 -7.26 28.68
C LEU A 47 -11.23 -6.43 29.35
N GLY A 48 -12.47 -6.53 28.89
CA GLY A 48 -13.57 -5.68 29.36
C GLY A 48 -13.37 -4.21 28.97
N MET A 49 -12.75 -3.95 27.82
CA MET A 49 -12.49 -2.61 27.29
C MET A 49 -13.35 -2.36 26.05
N ASP A 50 -13.68 -1.10 25.79
CA ASP A 50 -14.40 -0.70 24.57
C ASP A 50 -13.55 -0.95 23.31
N ASP A 51 -12.25 -0.67 23.41
CA ASP A 51 -11.28 -0.83 22.33
C ASP A 51 -10.08 -1.70 22.75
N CYS A 52 -9.48 -2.36 21.76
CA CYS A 52 -8.27 -3.15 21.98
C CYS A 52 -7.09 -2.22 22.30
N PRO A 53 -6.41 -2.37 23.46
CA PRO A 53 -5.32 -1.49 23.84
C PRO A 53 -4.03 -1.72 23.02
N PHE A 54 -3.94 -2.85 22.31
CA PHE A 54 -2.78 -3.19 21.49
C PHE A 54 -2.98 -2.73 20.04
N PRO A 55 -2.22 -1.75 19.56
CA PRO A 55 -2.33 -1.30 18.19
C PRO A 55 -1.82 -2.36 17.21
N GLU A 56 -2.35 -2.32 15.98
CA GLU A 56 -1.74 -3.06 14.87
C GLU A 56 -0.37 -2.49 14.54
N SER A 57 0.50 -3.31 13.93
CA SER A 57 1.77 -2.81 13.42
C SER A 57 1.53 -1.70 12.39
N PRO A 58 2.18 -0.53 12.53
CA PRO A 58 2.01 0.57 11.60
C PRO A 58 2.50 0.18 10.21
N ILE A 59 1.85 0.73 9.19
CA ILE A 59 2.27 0.52 7.81
C ILE A 59 3.49 1.38 7.56
N GLN A 60 4.57 0.74 7.14
CA GLN A 60 5.80 1.43 6.78
C GLN A 60 5.67 1.96 5.35
N LEU A 61 5.86 3.27 5.17
CA LEU A 61 5.96 3.92 3.87
C LEU A 61 7.36 4.47 3.68
N HIS A 62 7.93 4.18 2.51
CA HIS A 62 9.21 4.75 2.09
C HIS A 62 8.91 5.90 1.14
N VAL A 63 9.39 7.09 1.48
CA VAL A 63 9.01 8.33 0.82
C VAL A 63 10.25 9.03 0.30
N PHE A 64 10.23 9.40 -0.97
CA PHE A 64 11.18 10.32 -1.55
C PHE A 64 10.47 11.63 -1.90
N LEU A 65 11.03 12.73 -1.42
CA LEU A 65 10.53 14.07 -1.70
C LEU A 65 11.53 14.78 -2.63
N PRO A 66 11.12 15.30 -3.79
CA PRO A 66 11.99 16.15 -4.60
C PRO A 66 12.35 17.43 -3.84
N ALA A 67 13.65 17.81 -3.86
CA ALA A 67 14.14 19.00 -3.14
C ALA A 67 13.54 20.31 -3.67
N CYS A 68 13.16 20.36 -4.96
CA CYS A 68 12.46 21.49 -5.56
C CYS A 68 10.97 21.60 -5.15
N GLY A 69 10.46 20.60 -4.41
CA GLY A 69 9.06 20.51 -4.00
C GLY A 69 8.24 19.50 -4.82
N HIS A 70 7.02 19.27 -4.37
CA HIS A 70 6.08 18.33 -4.99
C HIS A 70 4.67 18.92 -5.08
N ARG A 71 3.93 18.55 -6.12
CA ARG A 71 2.54 18.91 -6.41
C ARG A 71 1.63 17.70 -6.56
N GLY A 72 2.19 16.49 -6.61
CA GLY A 72 1.46 15.23 -6.65
C GLY A 72 2.15 14.17 -5.80
N VAL A 73 1.47 13.04 -5.62
CA VAL A 73 2.04 11.86 -4.96
C VAL A 73 1.90 10.66 -5.88
N LEU A 74 2.96 9.90 -6.08
CA LEU A 74 2.97 8.67 -6.86
C LEU A 74 3.28 7.48 -5.95
N PHE A 75 2.32 6.60 -5.78
CA PHE A 75 2.53 5.28 -5.18
C PHE A 75 3.13 4.34 -6.22
N ILE A 76 4.26 3.73 -5.87
CA ILE A 76 5.00 2.78 -6.68
C ILE A 76 4.99 1.43 -5.96
N GLU A 77 4.46 0.39 -6.60
CA GLU A 77 4.33 -0.94 -6.00
C GLU A 77 5.67 -1.68 -5.88
N ASN A 78 6.51 -1.62 -6.93
CA ASN A 78 7.76 -2.34 -7.01
C ASN A 78 8.94 -1.52 -6.46
N SER A 79 9.78 -2.15 -5.63
CA SER A 79 10.94 -1.50 -5.01
C SER A 79 12.05 -1.10 -6.00
N VAL A 80 12.28 -1.91 -7.05
CA VAL A 80 13.26 -1.60 -8.11
C VAL A 80 12.77 -0.41 -8.93
N SER A 81 11.49 -0.36 -9.29
CA SER A 81 10.91 0.78 -9.99
C SER A 81 10.94 2.05 -9.14
N PHE A 82 10.75 1.94 -7.82
CA PHE A 82 10.92 3.06 -6.89
C PHE A 82 12.37 3.57 -6.86
N GLU A 83 13.35 2.68 -6.72
CA GLU A 83 14.77 3.04 -6.77
C GLU A 83 15.18 3.70 -8.10
N ARG A 84 14.67 3.18 -9.23
CA ARG A 84 14.89 3.78 -10.55
C ARG A 84 14.28 5.18 -10.64
N ALA A 85 13.05 5.36 -10.16
CA ALA A 85 12.37 6.65 -10.18
C ALA A 85 13.10 7.72 -9.34
N MET A 86 13.64 7.35 -8.17
CA MET A 86 14.45 8.26 -7.35
C MET A 86 15.76 8.71 -8.04
N ARG A 87 16.31 7.87 -8.91
CA ARG A 87 17.60 8.12 -9.59
C ARG A 87 17.45 8.78 -10.95
N ALA A 88 16.23 8.88 -11.48
CA ALA A 88 15.97 9.50 -12.78
C ALA A 88 16.02 11.03 -12.62
N PRO A 89 17.06 11.72 -13.14
CA PRO A 89 17.13 13.17 -13.04
C PRO A 89 16.18 13.80 -14.07
N GLY A 90 15.21 14.58 -13.59
CA GLY A 90 14.26 15.27 -14.46
C GLY A 90 13.21 14.36 -15.11
N GLY A 91 12.12 14.95 -15.56
CA GLY A 91 11.11 14.31 -16.41
C GLY A 91 9.79 14.02 -15.71
N VAL A 92 9.20 12.87 -16.01
CA VAL A 92 7.81 12.55 -15.63
C VAL A 92 7.58 12.39 -14.11
N PHE A 93 8.66 12.21 -13.35
CA PHE A 93 8.63 12.13 -11.88
C PHE A 93 8.82 13.50 -11.19
N ASP A 94 9.13 14.54 -11.97
CA ASP A 94 9.33 15.88 -11.42
C ASP A 94 8.06 16.34 -10.71
N GLU A 95 8.26 17.04 -9.60
CA GLU A 95 7.18 17.51 -8.73
C GLU A 95 6.29 16.39 -8.14
N LEU A 96 6.67 15.11 -8.18
CA LEU A 96 5.95 14.03 -7.50
C LEU A 96 6.69 13.58 -6.24
N ALA A 97 6.00 13.53 -5.10
CA ALA A 97 6.44 12.76 -3.96
C ALA A 97 6.29 11.28 -4.32
N LEU A 98 7.39 10.53 -4.29
CA LEU A 98 7.39 9.11 -4.61
C LEU A 98 7.18 8.31 -3.33
N VAL A 99 6.27 7.35 -3.35
CA VAL A 99 5.95 6.53 -2.19
C VAL A 99 6.01 5.06 -2.59
N TYR A 100 6.95 4.32 -2.00
CA TYR A 100 6.93 2.87 -2.08
C TYR A 100 6.03 2.29 -0.99
N ALA A 101 5.02 1.53 -1.42
CA ALA A 101 4.13 0.78 -0.56
C ALA A 101 3.97 -0.64 -1.11
N SER A 102 4.43 -1.62 -0.34
CA SER A 102 4.37 -3.03 -0.75
C SER A 102 2.93 -3.54 -0.82
N GLY A 103 2.44 -3.74 -2.05
CA GLY A 103 1.14 -4.35 -2.37
C GLY A 103 -0.06 -3.65 -1.71
N PHE A 104 -1.03 -4.46 -1.24
CA PHE A 104 -2.28 -3.97 -0.63
C PHE A 104 -2.10 -3.12 0.63
N LYS A 105 -0.91 -3.05 1.24
CA LYS A 105 -0.69 -2.23 2.44
C LYS A 105 -1.00 -0.75 2.19
N GLY A 106 -0.79 -0.27 0.96
CA GLY A 106 -1.15 1.09 0.55
C GLY A 106 -2.65 1.41 0.59
N SER A 107 -3.52 0.41 0.72
CA SER A 107 -4.99 0.56 0.68
C SER A 107 -5.68 0.53 2.03
N ALA A 108 -4.93 0.39 3.13
CA ALA A 108 -5.53 0.35 4.46
C ALA A 108 -5.88 1.76 4.96
N GLN A 109 -7.11 1.95 5.45
CA GLN A 109 -7.57 3.26 5.95
C GLN A 109 -6.67 3.84 7.05
N ARG A 110 -6.08 2.99 7.90
CA ARG A 110 -5.15 3.42 8.97
C ARG A 110 -3.91 4.15 8.45
N LEU A 111 -3.58 4.02 7.16
CA LEU A 111 -2.50 4.80 6.52
C LEU A 111 -2.74 6.32 6.59
N ARG A 112 -4.00 6.74 6.74
CA ARG A 112 -4.43 8.14 6.90
C ARG A 112 -4.32 8.65 8.35
N THR A 113 -3.78 7.86 9.28
CA THR A 113 -3.62 8.21 10.70
C THR A 113 -2.15 8.21 11.09
N MET A 114 -1.77 9.04 12.07
CA MET A 114 -0.38 9.14 12.52
C MET A 114 0.09 7.85 13.20
N GLU A 115 -0.81 7.17 13.90
CA GLU A 115 -0.54 5.94 14.64
C GLU A 115 -0.50 4.71 13.71
N GLY A 116 -1.27 4.74 12.61
CA GLY A 116 -1.35 3.64 11.66
C GLY A 116 -0.26 3.61 10.59
N CYS A 117 0.63 4.61 10.57
CA CYS A 117 1.66 4.79 9.55
C CYS A 117 3.02 5.16 10.16
N SER A 118 4.11 4.59 9.63
CA SER A 118 5.48 5.00 9.93
C SER A 118 6.17 5.45 8.65
N LEU A 119 6.68 6.69 8.64
CA LEU A 119 7.28 7.32 7.47
C LEU A 119 8.81 7.22 7.52
N PHE A 120 9.39 6.74 6.42
CA PHE A 120 10.83 6.67 6.21
C PHE A 120 11.19 7.52 5.00
N TYR A 121 11.89 8.63 5.23
CA TYR A 121 12.30 9.52 4.15
C TYR A 121 13.66 9.11 3.58
N ALA A 122 13.73 8.96 2.26
CA ALA A 122 14.97 8.65 1.56
C ALA A 122 15.97 9.80 1.71
N ALA A 123 17.21 9.47 2.10
CA ALA A 123 18.26 10.46 2.35
C ALA A 123 18.66 11.27 1.11
N GLY A 124 18.46 10.70 -0.10
CA GLY A 124 18.74 11.39 -1.37
C GLY A 124 17.70 12.41 -1.81
N GLY A 125 16.60 12.58 -1.06
CA GLY A 125 15.56 13.57 -1.34
C GLY A 125 15.70 14.85 -0.49
N GLY A 126 14.74 15.76 -0.65
CA GLY A 126 14.55 16.91 0.22
C GLY A 126 14.17 16.50 1.65
N LEU A 127 14.91 17.03 2.62
CA LEU A 127 14.75 16.73 4.05
C LEU A 127 14.22 17.92 4.85
N GLU A 128 13.89 19.02 4.17
CA GLU A 128 13.35 20.24 4.73
C GLU A 128 12.03 19.98 5.44
N ARG A 129 11.85 20.62 6.61
CA ARG A 129 10.64 20.44 7.43
C ARG A 129 9.36 20.79 6.66
N ASP A 130 9.41 21.81 5.82
CA ASP A 130 8.24 22.28 5.07
C ASP A 130 7.79 21.27 4.01
N LEU A 131 8.74 20.57 3.36
CA LEU A 131 8.43 19.51 2.39
C LEU A 131 7.75 18.33 3.10
N ARG A 132 8.28 17.89 4.23
CA ARG A 132 7.69 16.81 5.02
C ARG A 132 6.31 17.18 5.56
N ALA A 133 6.17 18.38 6.13
CA ALA A 133 4.89 18.86 6.64
C ALA A 133 3.82 18.98 5.54
N LYS A 134 4.21 19.34 4.32
CA LYS A 134 3.31 19.35 3.16
C LYS A 134 2.82 17.94 2.81
N PHE A 135 3.74 16.98 2.71
CA PHE A 135 3.43 15.58 2.43
C PHE A 135 2.56 14.96 3.53
N GLU A 136 2.95 15.10 4.81
CA GLU A 136 2.20 14.60 5.97
C GLU A 136 0.83 15.24 6.09
N GLY A 137 0.73 16.55 5.81
CA GLY A 137 -0.55 17.25 5.75
C GLY A 137 -1.49 16.64 4.72
N TRP A 138 -0.99 16.23 3.56
CA TRP A 138 -1.77 15.50 2.57
C TRP A 138 -2.11 14.07 3.03
N LEU A 139 -1.12 13.33 3.52
CA LEU A 139 -1.29 11.94 3.91
C LEU A 139 -2.37 11.80 4.98
N PHE A 140 -2.37 12.66 5.99
CA PHE A 140 -3.33 12.65 7.10
C PHE A 140 -4.59 13.48 6.83
N GLY A 141 -4.89 13.79 5.57
CA GLY A 141 -6.18 14.37 5.14
C GLY A 141 -6.39 15.86 5.47
N ARG A 142 -5.33 16.58 5.87
CA ARG A 142 -5.37 18.04 6.12
C ARG A 142 -5.18 18.87 4.84
N ARG A 143 -4.76 18.25 3.75
CA ARG A 143 -4.52 18.87 2.44
C ARG A 143 -4.96 17.93 1.32
N GLU A 144 -5.39 18.51 0.22
CA GLU A 144 -5.63 17.77 -1.02
C GLU A 144 -4.44 17.88 -1.95
N MET A 145 -4.15 16.79 -2.64
CA MET A 145 -3.12 16.70 -3.66
C MET A 145 -3.48 15.57 -4.62
N PRO A 146 -3.27 15.74 -5.94
CA PRO A 146 -3.36 14.66 -6.89
C PRO A 146 -2.51 13.48 -6.44
N SER A 147 -3.08 12.28 -6.53
CA SER A 147 -2.38 11.05 -6.17
C SER A 147 -2.56 10.02 -7.26
N TYR A 148 -1.51 9.26 -7.47
CA TYR A 148 -1.40 8.32 -8.58
C TYR A 148 -0.89 6.99 -8.07
N PHE A 149 -1.19 5.92 -8.79
CA PHE A 149 -0.64 4.59 -8.55
C PHE A 149 0.01 4.05 -9.82
N TRP A 150 1.17 3.43 -9.65
CA TRP A 150 1.89 2.69 -10.67
C TRP A 150 2.35 1.36 -10.06
N GLY A 151 1.84 0.28 -10.62
CA GLY A 151 2.21 -1.10 -10.29
C GLY A 151 2.21 -1.96 -11.55
N ASP A 152 2.18 -3.27 -11.36
CA ASP A 152 2.08 -4.21 -12.49
C ASP A 152 0.81 -3.96 -13.32
N LEU A 153 0.91 -4.19 -14.63
CA LEU A 153 -0.26 -4.25 -15.51
C LEU A 153 -0.77 -5.69 -15.51
N ASP A 154 -1.51 -6.01 -14.44
CA ASP A 154 -2.25 -7.25 -14.24
C ASP A 154 -3.50 -7.01 -13.38
N PHE A 155 -4.29 -8.05 -13.10
CA PHE A 155 -5.52 -7.88 -12.30
C PHE A 155 -5.25 -7.62 -10.81
N ALA A 156 -4.10 -8.03 -10.27
CA ALA A 156 -3.71 -7.75 -8.90
C ALA A 156 -3.36 -6.27 -8.71
N GLY A 157 -2.56 -5.69 -9.60
CA GLY A 157 -2.25 -4.27 -9.64
C GLY A 157 -3.51 -3.43 -9.80
N MET A 158 -4.43 -3.84 -10.68
CA MET A 158 -5.73 -3.15 -10.82
C MET A 158 -6.61 -3.26 -9.55
N ARG A 159 -6.54 -4.37 -8.81
CA ARG A 159 -7.20 -4.51 -7.52
C ARG A 159 -6.56 -3.63 -6.43
N ILE A 160 -5.24 -3.46 -6.46
CA ILE A 160 -4.56 -2.54 -5.54
C ILE A 160 -5.01 -1.12 -5.84
N LEU A 161 -5.01 -0.69 -7.11
CA LEU A 161 -5.55 0.61 -7.53
C LEU A 161 -6.97 0.83 -7.00
N ALA A 162 -7.88 -0.12 -7.25
CA ALA A 162 -9.26 -0.06 -6.78
C ALA A 162 -9.36 0.06 -5.26
N ALA A 163 -8.57 -0.72 -4.52
CA ALA A 163 -8.53 -0.69 -3.06
C ALA A 163 -7.96 0.64 -2.54
N MET A 164 -6.88 1.14 -3.13
CA MET A 164 -6.25 2.41 -2.73
C MET A 164 -7.20 3.59 -2.92
N ARG A 165 -8.05 3.58 -3.95
CA ARG A 165 -9.07 4.62 -4.16
C ARG A 165 -10.08 4.74 -3.02
N THR A 166 -10.28 3.69 -2.23
CA THR A 166 -11.13 3.75 -1.03
C THR A 166 -10.48 4.55 0.11
N THR A 167 -9.16 4.70 0.10
CA THR A 167 -8.37 5.45 1.09
C THR A 167 -7.93 6.81 0.56
N PHE A 168 -7.63 6.89 -0.74
CA PHE A 168 -7.19 8.08 -1.45
C PHE A 168 -8.22 8.48 -2.50
N THR A 169 -9.19 9.30 -2.08
CA THR A 169 -10.22 9.87 -2.96
C THR A 169 -9.56 10.53 -4.16
N GLY A 170 -10.01 10.18 -5.37
CA GLY A 170 -9.50 10.74 -6.62
C GLY A 170 -8.20 10.12 -7.13
N LEU A 171 -7.61 9.12 -6.44
CA LEU A 171 -6.37 8.48 -6.89
C LEU A 171 -6.54 7.80 -8.25
N THR A 172 -5.69 8.09 -9.23
CA THR A 172 -5.79 7.47 -10.57
C THR A 172 -4.61 6.57 -10.91
N ALA A 173 -4.77 5.72 -11.91
CA ALA A 173 -3.63 5.09 -12.56
C ALA A 173 -2.70 6.17 -13.12
N TRP A 174 -1.39 6.00 -12.90
CA TRP A 174 -0.38 6.93 -13.40
C TRP A 174 -0.11 6.67 -14.88
N VAL A 175 -0.75 7.46 -15.75
CA VAL A 175 -0.69 7.30 -17.20
C VAL A 175 0.75 7.18 -17.75
N PRO A 176 1.72 8.04 -17.34
CA PRO A 176 3.08 7.96 -17.89
C PRO A 176 3.79 6.62 -17.63
N GLY A 177 3.49 5.94 -16.53
CA GLY A 177 4.06 4.63 -16.22
C GLY A 177 3.32 3.48 -16.93
N TYR A 178 1.99 3.59 -17.06
CA TYR A 178 1.17 2.53 -17.66
C TYR A 178 1.10 2.57 -19.18
N GLU A 179 1.26 3.73 -19.82
CA GLU A 179 1.18 3.85 -21.28
C GLU A 179 2.24 3.01 -22.02
N PRO A 180 3.52 2.99 -21.61
CA PRO A 180 4.51 2.08 -22.20
C PRO A 180 4.15 0.60 -22.00
N MET A 181 3.65 0.23 -20.83
CA MET A 181 3.22 -1.15 -20.53
C MET A 181 2.04 -1.57 -21.40
N LEU A 182 1.08 -0.67 -21.59
CA LEU A 182 -0.07 -0.87 -22.47
C LEU A 182 0.38 -1.01 -23.94
N ALA A 183 1.37 -0.24 -24.38
CA ALA A 183 1.94 -0.37 -25.71
C ALA A 183 2.61 -1.73 -25.93
N VAL A 184 3.38 -2.22 -24.95
CA VAL A 184 3.98 -3.57 -24.97
C VAL A 184 2.91 -4.64 -25.10
N LEU A 185 1.84 -4.53 -24.31
CA LEU A 185 0.72 -5.48 -24.35
C LEU A 185 0.01 -5.46 -25.72
N LYS A 186 -0.26 -4.27 -26.26
CA LYS A 186 -0.89 -4.09 -27.58
C LYS A 186 -0.04 -4.63 -28.73
N ALA A 187 1.29 -4.62 -28.58
CA ALA A 187 2.23 -5.22 -29.53
C ALA A 187 2.33 -6.76 -29.41
N GLY A 188 1.56 -7.40 -28.52
CA GLY A 188 1.60 -8.84 -28.27
C GLY A 188 2.71 -9.29 -27.32
N GLY A 189 3.37 -8.34 -26.65
CA GLY A 189 4.37 -8.58 -25.61
C GLY A 189 3.76 -8.98 -24.27
N GLY A 190 4.53 -8.80 -23.18
CA GLY A 190 4.18 -9.27 -21.85
C GLY A 190 4.34 -10.79 -21.69
N HIS A 191 3.86 -11.33 -20.59
CA HIS A 191 3.95 -12.75 -20.28
C HIS A 191 2.57 -13.33 -19.92
N PRO A 192 2.37 -14.64 -20.15
CA PRO A 192 1.13 -15.29 -19.74
C PRO A 192 1.07 -15.40 -18.19
N PRO A 193 -0.13 -15.46 -17.59
CA PRO A 193 -0.31 -15.60 -16.14
C PRO A 193 0.43 -16.80 -15.54
N GLU A 194 0.55 -17.88 -16.32
CA GLU A 194 1.19 -19.14 -15.94
C GLU A 194 2.70 -18.99 -15.71
N ALA A 195 3.35 -18.03 -16.38
CA ALA A 195 4.79 -17.85 -16.32
C ALA A 195 5.27 -17.10 -15.06
N ALA A 196 4.35 -16.56 -14.25
CA ALA A 196 4.67 -15.68 -13.12
C ALA A 196 3.89 -16.00 -11.83
N ASP A 197 3.37 -17.22 -11.68
CA ASP A 197 2.51 -17.62 -10.54
C ASP A 197 1.25 -16.73 -10.37
N LYS A 198 0.77 -16.12 -11.47
CA LYS A 198 -0.38 -15.20 -11.49
C LYS A 198 -1.69 -15.87 -11.96
N GLN A 199 -1.72 -17.20 -12.14
CA GLN A 199 -2.89 -17.95 -12.62
C GLN A 199 -4.15 -17.78 -11.73
N GLY A 200 -3.96 -17.54 -10.43
CA GLY A 200 -5.06 -17.37 -9.48
C GLY A 200 -5.73 -15.99 -9.51
N GLN A 201 -5.22 -15.06 -10.32
CA GLN A 201 -5.78 -13.71 -10.40
C GLN A 201 -7.13 -13.72 -11.11
N LYS A 202 -8.17 -13.24 -10.41
CA LYS A 202 -9.51 -13.10 -10.97
C LYS A 202 -9.66 -11.73 -11.65
N PRO A 203 -10.29 -11.67 -12.84
CA PRO A 203 -10.64 -10.39 -13.45
C PRO A 203 -11.46 -9.52 -12.50
N ILE A 204 -11.22 -8.21 -12.55
CA ILE A 204 -12.03 -7.20 -11.87
C ILE A 204 -12.85 -6.43 -12.92
N ALA A 205 -14.10 -6.11 -12.58
CA ALA A 205 -15.01 -5.44 -13.51
C ALA A 205 -14.71 -3.94 -13.66
N SER A 206 -14.34 -3.27 -12.57
CA SER A 206 -14.02 -1.84 -12.55
C SER A 206 -13.16 -1.52 -11.33
N THR A 207 -12.27 -0.55 -11.51
CA THR A 207 -11.44 0.07 -10.47
C THR A 207 -12.01 1.42 -10.00
N GLY A 208 -12.93 1.99 -10.76
CA GLY A 208 -13.44 3.35 -10.60
C GLY A 208 -12.49 4.43 -11.11
N CYS A 209 -11.37 4.07 -11.75
CA CYS A 209 -10.46 4.99 -12.41
C CYS A 209 -10.72 4.94 -13.93
N GLY A 210 -11.10 6.06 -14.54
CA GLY A 210 -11.47 6.12 -15.96
C GLY A 210 -10.40 5.53 -16.89
N TYR A 211 -9.14 5.94 -16.74
CA TYR A 211 -8.05 5.40 -17.56
C TYR A 211 -7.87 3.88 -17.39
N ALA A 212 -7.95 3.38 -16.16
CA ALA A 212 -7.82 1.94 -15.92
C ALA A 212 -9.02 1.15 -16.47
N ASP A 213 -10.23 1.66 -16.31
CA ASP A 213 -11.46 1.00 -16.70
C ASP A 213 -11.70 1.04 -18.22
N GLU A 214 -11.26 2.10 -18.89
CA GLU A 214 -11.44 2.30 -20.33
C GLU A 214 -10.26 1.82 -21.17
N GLN A 215 -9.05 1.76 -20.62
CA GLN A 215 -7.83 1.42 -21.38
C GLN A 215 -7.12 0.17 -20.86
N LEU A 216 -6.85 0.08 -19.55
CA LEU A 216 -6.01 -0.99 -18.99
C LEU A 216 -6.75 -2.32 -18.84
N LEU A 217 -7.93 -2.32 -18.20
CA LEU A 217 -8.74 -3.53 -18.00
C LEU A 217 -9.18 -4.17 -19.33
N PRO A 218 -9.68 -3.41 -20.34
CA PRO A 218 -10.03 -4.00 -21.63
C PRO A 218 -8.83 -4.63 -22.33
N ALA A 219 -7.63 -4.03 -22.21
CA ALA A 219 -6.42 -4.60 -22.79
C ALA A 219 -6.03 -5.92 -22.07
N LEU A 220 -6.07 -5.96 -20.74
CA LEU A 220 -5.80 -7.20 -19.99
C LEU A 220 -6.75 -8.34 -20.39
N GLN A 221 -8.04 -8.04 -20.57
CA GLN A 221 -9.04 -9.01 -21.00
C GLN A 221 -8.84 -9.45 -22.45
N THR A 222 -8.50 -8.52 -23.35
CA THR A 222 -8.34 -8.79 -24.78
C THR A 222 -7.09 -9.62 -25.07
N TYR A 223 -5.97 -9.26 -24.45
CA TYR A 223 -4.68 -9.89 -24.74
C TYR A 223 -4.38 -11.08 -23.83
N GLY A 224 -4.99 -11.16 -22.64
CA GLY A 224 -4.79 -12.27 -21.70
C GLY A 224 -3.34 -12.40 -21.20
N ARG A 225 -2.58 -11.31 -21.22
CA ARG A 225 -1.16 -11.25 -20.82
C ARG A 225 -0.93 -10.11 -19.84
N PHE A 226 0.12 -10.24 -19.06
CA PHE A 226 0.52 -9.30 -18.03
C PHE A 226 1.86 -8.65 -18.37
N VAL A 227 2.09 -7.46 -17.83
CA VAL A 227 3.35 -6.75 -17.95
C VAL A 227 3.77 -6.33 -16.55
N ASP A 228 4.93 -6.81 -16.12
CA ASP A 228 5.52 -6.41 -14.84
C ASP A 228 6.03 -4.96 -14.91
N GLN A 229 6.07 -4.29 -13.77
CA GLN A 229 6.43 -2.87 -13.67
C GLN A 229 7.89 -2.55 -14.05
N GLU A 230 8.80 -3.53 -14.01
CA GLU A 230 10.26 -3.37 -14.19
C GLU A 230 10.73 -3.35 -15.66
#